data_AF-A0A0L9VIE0-F1
#
_entry.id   AF-A0A0L9VIE0-F1
#
_cell.length_a   1.000
_cell.length_b   1.000
_cell.length_c   1.000
_cell.angle_alpha   90.00
_cell.angle_beta   90.00
_cell.angle_gamma   90.00
#
_symmetry.space_group_name_H-M   'P 1'
#
loop_
_entity.id
_entity.type
_entity.pdbx_description
1 polymer ?
#
loop_
_entity_poly.entity_id
_entity_poly.type
_entity_poly.pdbx_seq_one_letter_code
_entity_poly.pdbx_strand_id
1 'polypeptide(L)'
;MGSEVVASFGYVQNDDGEWVPKGNAPHPPLQQGQDQQGEDDEQGNSSTTLNNVMNCIEQLQTFVGTRFDAFETRFDAFETRFGNMDMVITTRFDALQSHVGNIEEQL
;
A
#
# COMPACT_ATOMS: atom_id res chain seq x y z
N MET A 1 8.58 22.94 7.04
CA MET A 1 8.56 21.69 6.26
C MET A 1 7.15 21.23 5.89
N GLY A 2 6.14 21.31 6.77
CA GLY A 2 4.77 20.93 6.40
C GLY A 2 4.05 21.90 5.44
N SER A 3 4.28 23.20 5.56
CA SER A 3 3.63 24.25 4.74
C SER A 3 4.02 24.19 3.25
N GLU A 4 5.25 23.79 2.95
CA GLU A 4 5.78 23.67 1.58
C GLU A 4 5.16 22.47 0.84
N VAL A 5 4.90 21.38 1.55
CA VAL A 5 4.19 20.20 1.02
C VAL A 5 2.74 20.56 0.67
N VAL A 6 2.05 21.27 1.57
CA VAL A 6 0.65 21.68 1.34
C VAL A 6 0.54 22.70 0.20
N ALA A 7 1.51 23.63 0.09
CA ALA A 7 1.59 24.58 -1.01
C ALA A 7 1.82 23.88 -2.37
N SER A 8 2.55 22.76 -2.39
CA SER A 8 2.78 21.95 -3.60
C SER A 8 1.50 21.32 -4.17
N PHE A 9 0.43 21.22 -3.37
CA PHE A 9 -0.90 20.76 -3.79
C PHE A 9 -1.86 21.90 -4.19
N GLY A 10 -1.37 23.14 -4.32
CA GLY A 10 -2.19 24.27 -4.79
C GLY A 10 -3.02 24.96 -3.71
N TYR A 11 -2.64 24.82 -2.44
CA TYR A 11 -3.28 25.48 -1.31
C TYR A 11 -2.44 26.65 -0.80
N VAL A 12 -3.09 27.69 -0.31
CA VAL A 12 -2.46 28.83 0.37
C VAL A 12 -3.11 28.99 1.74
N GLN A 13 -2.32 29.39 2.73
CA GLN A 13 -2.83 29.69 4.06
C GLN A 13 -3.39 31.12 4.07
N ASN A 14 -4.66 31.29 4.45
CA ASN A 14 -5.29 32.60 4.60
C ASN A 14 -4.85 33.29 5.91
N ASP A 15 -5.28 34.54 6.12
CA ASP A 15 -4.95 35.33 7.32
C ASP A 15 -5.50 34.70 8.62
N ASP A 16 -6.51 33.83 8.52
CA ASP A 16 -7.07 33.05 9.62
C ASP A 16 -6.28 31.76 9.93
N GLY A 17 -5.24 31.47 9.14
CA GLY A 17 -4.40 30.28 9.29
C GLY A 17 -4.98 29.01 8.65
N GLU A 18 -6.07 29.11 7.89
CA GLU A 18 -6.71 28.00 7.17
C GLU A 18 -6.13 27.82 5.76
N TRP A 19 -5.95 26.56 5.35
CA TRP A 19 -5.47 26.24 4.01
C TRP A 19 -6.65 26.21 3.02
N VAL A 20 -6.67 27.18 2.11
CA VAL A 20 -7.71 27.29 1.07
C VAL A 20 -7.12 27.03 -0.32
N PRO A 21 -7.90 26.46 -1.26
CA PRO A 21 -7.46 26.33 -2.65
C PRO A 21 -7.08 27.71 -3.22
N LYS A 22 -5.96 27.79 -3.93
CA LYS A 22 -5.40 29.07 -4.43
C LYS A 22 -6.36 29.86 -5.33
N GLY A 23 -7.33 29.20 -5.97
CA GLY A 23 -8.40 29.84 -6.76
C GLY A 23 -9.53 30.48 -5.93
N ASN A 24 -9.59 30.23 -4.64
CA ASN A 24 -10.63 30.73 -3.72
C ASN A 24 -10.08 31.75 -2.70
N ALA A 25 -8.79 32.08 -2.76
CA ALA A 25 -8.21 33.08 -1.87
C ALA A 25 -8.74 34.48 -2.21
N PRO A 26 -9.25 35.26 -1.23
CA PRO A 26 -9.62 36.65 -1.45
C PRO A 26 -8.40 37.41 -1.95
N HIS A 27 -8.49 37.97 -3.16
CA HIS A 27 -7.40 38.73 -3.77
C HIS A 27 -6.98 39.89 -2.83
N PRO A 28 -5.69 40.05 -2.48
CA PRO A 28 -5.20 41.33 -2.02
C PRO A 28 -5.36 42.34 -3.16
N PRO A 29 -5.65 43.62 -2.87
CA PRO A 29 -5.86 44.63 -3.90
C PRO A 29 -4.64 44.73 -4.81
N LEU A 30 -4.91 44.65 -6.12
CA LEU A 30 -4.00 44.77 -7.25
C LEU A 30 -2.89 45.79 -6.98
N GLN A 31 -1.66 45.31 -6.81
CA GLN A 31 -0.48 46.15 -6.96
C GLN A 31 -0.01 46.01 -8.41
N GLN A 32 -0.52 46.96 -9.19
CA GLN A 32 -0.30 47.14 -10.62
C GLN A 32 1.20 47.34 -10.89
N GLY A 33 1.82 46.39 -11.59
CA GLY A 33 3.22 46.52 -12.00
C GLY A 33 3.88 45.20 -12.37
N GLN A 34 3.46 44.62 -13.50
CA GLN A 34 4.29 43.98 -14.54
C GLN A 34 3.46 42.95 -15.31
N ASP A 35 2.78 43.44 -16.35
CA ASP A 35 2.33 42.59 -17.44
C ASP A 35 3.54 42.18 -18.30
N GLN A 36 3.88 40.89 -18.25
CA GLN A 36 4.60 40.14 -19.29
C GLN A 36 3.93 38.76 -19.30
N GLN A 37 2.77 38.62 -19.95
CA GLN A 37 2.62 38.23 -21.36
C GLN A 37 2.74 36.70 -21.56
N GLY A 38 1.57 36.05 -21.67
CA GLY A 38 1.32 34.75 -22.33
C GLY A 38 1.93 33.53 -21.62
N GLU A 39 1.32 32.35 -21.56
CA GLU A 39 0.29 31.74 -22.40
C GLU A 39 -0.52 30.76 -21.53
N ASP A 40 -1.75 30.48 -21.98
CA ASP A 40 -2.69 29.55 -21.38
C ASP A 40 -2.11 28.13 -21.26
N ASP A 41 -1.71 27.69 -20.07
CA ASP A 41 -1.24 26.30 -19.84
C ASP A 41 -1.89 25.60 -18.63
N GLU A 42 -2.93 26.15 -18.00
CA GLU A 42 -3.59 25.55 -16.81
C GLU A 42 -4.30 24.20 -17.07
N GLN A 43 -4.36 23.75 -18.34
CA GLN A 43 -4.90 22.43 -18.70
C GLN A 43 -3.84 21.31 -18.66
N GLY A 44 -2.53 21.63 -18.66
CA GLY A 44 -1.43 20.65 -18.74
C GLY A 44 -0.94 20.09 -17.39
N ASN A 45 -1.10 20.85 -16.31
CA ASN A 45 -0.60 20.55 -14.97
C ASN A 45 -1.51 19.56 -14.23
N SER A 46 -2.83 19.73 -14.37
CA SER A 46 -3.83 18.80 -13.82
C SER A 46 -3.78 17.43 -14.50
N SER A 47 -3.60 17.39 -15.82
CA SER A 47 -3.42 16.12 -16.55
C SER A 47 -2.14 15.39 -16.11
N THR A 48 -1.03 16.12 -15.98
CA THR A 48 0.25 15.53 -15.54
C THR A 48 0.19 15.00 -14.11
N THR A 49 -0.47 15.73 -13.20
CA THR A 49 -0.63 15.31 -11.80
C THR A 49 -1.50 14.06 -11.70
N LEU A 50 -2.64 14.01 -12.40
CA LEU A 50 -3.50 12.83 -12.44
C LEU A 50 -2.80 11.62 -13.07
N ASN A 51 -2.03 11.82 -14.14
CA ASN A 51 -1.24 10.74 -14.75
C ASN A 51 -0.20 10.19 -13.78
N ASN A 52 0.47 11.04 -13.00
CA ASN A 52 1.42 10.59 -11.98
C ASN A 52 0.74 9.79 -10.86
N VAL A 53 -0.44 10.22 -10.43
CA VAL A 53 -1.24 9.47 -9.44
C VAL A 53 -1.66 8.12 -10.00
N MET A 54 -2.13 8.06 -11.25
CA MET A 54 -2.52 6.81 -11.92
C MET A 54 -1.34 5.84 -11.99
N ASN A 55 -0.17 6.33 -12.44
CA ASN A 55 1.05 5.52 -12.50
C ASN A 55 1.48 4.99 -11.12
N CYS A 56 1.33 5.81 -10.07
CA CYS A 56 1.62 5.40 -8.70
C CYS A 56 0.67 4.29 -8.23
N ILE A 57 -0.62 4.39 -8.56
CA ILE A 57 -1.63 3.37 -8.24
C ILE A 57 -1.31 2.06 -8.96
N GLU A 58 -0.94 2.09 -10.25
CA GLU A 58 -0.58 0.89 -11.01
C GLU A 58 0.67 0.20 -10.44
N GLN A 59 1.68 0.98 -10.04
CA GLN A 59 2.87 0.46 -9.37
C GLN A 59 2.53 -0.16 -8.02
N LEU A 60 1.66 0.48 -7.24
CA LEU A 60 1.21 -0.04 -5.95
C LEU A 60 0.43 -1.35 -6.14
N GLN A 61 -0.46 -1.42 -7.13
CA GLN A 61 -1.20 -2.65 -7.47
C GLN A 61 -0.24 -3.79 -7.84
N THR A 62 0.74 -3.51 -8.68
CA THR A 62 1.76 -4.51 -9.09
C THR A 62 2.59 -4.98 -7.90
N PHE A 63 3.03 -4.05 -7.04
CA PHE A 63 3.80 -4.37 -5.85
C PHE A 63 2.99 -5.22 -4.86
N VAL A 64 1.74 -4.83 -4.60
CA VAL A 64 0.83 -5.55 -3.71
C VAL A 64 0.54 -6.95 -4.27
N GLY A 65 0.24 -7.08 -5.56
CA GLY A 65 0.03 -8.38 -6.22
C GLY A 65 1.23 -9.31 -6.04
N THR A 66 2.43 -8.83 -6.37
CA THR A 66 3.68 -9.60 -6.22
C THR A 66 3.91 -10.04 -4.76
N ARG A 67 3.56 -9.19 -3.78
CA ARG A 67 3.67 -9.53 -2.35
C ARG A 67 2.66 -10.59 -1.93
N PHE A 68 1.44 -10.53 -2.44
CA PHE A 68 0.42 -11.55 -2.18
C PHE A 68 0.80 -12.90 -2.81
N ASP A 69 1.29 -12.93 -4.05
CA ASP A 69 1.78 -14.16 -4.70
C ASP A 69 2.90 -14.83 -3.87
N ALA A 70 3.81 -14.00 -3.32
CA ALA A 70 4.88 -14.48 -2.45
C ALA A 70 4.35 -15.00 -1.11
N PHE A 71 3.25 -14.45 -0.59
CA PHE A 71 2.58 -14.98 0.60
C PHE A 71 1.86 -16.29 0.31
N GLU A 72 1.12 -16.39 -0.80
CA GLU A 72 0.46 -17.64 -1.23
C GLU A 72 1.48 -18.78 -1.34
N THR A 73 2.60 -18.54 -2.04
CA THR A 73 3.68 -19.53 -2.17
C THR A 73 4.21 -20.01 -0.80
N ARG A 74 4.32 -19.10 0.18
CA ARG A 74 4.78 -19.45 1.53
C ARG A 74 3.72 -20.21 2.32
N PHE A 75 2.44 -19.89 2.12
CA PHE A 75 1.33 -20.61 2.72
C PHE A 75 1.23 -22.04 2.17
N ASP A 76 1.37 -22.23 0.85
CA ASP A 76 1.41 -23.57 0.24
C ASP A 76 2.55 -24.44 0.80
N ALA A 77 3.72 -23.82 1.01
CA ALA A 77 4.86 -24.50 1.63
C ALA A 77 4.58 -24.88 3.09
N PHE A 78 3.85 -24.03 3.83
CA PHE A 78 3.42 -24.35 5.19
C PHE A 78 2.38 -25.46 5.22
N GLU A 79 1.37 -25.41 4.36
CA GLU A 79 0.34 -26.44 4.25
C GLU A 79 0.97 -27.81 3.96
N THR A 80 1.92 -27.86 3.00
CA THR A 80 2.69 -29.07 2.71
C THR A 80 3.45 -29.58 3.93
N ARG A 81 4.13 -28.68 4.67
CA ARG A 81 4.90 -29.06 5.86
C ARG A 81 4.01 -29.56 6.98
N PHE A 82 2.87 -28.91 7.21
CA PHE A 82 1.91 -29.34 8.23
C PHE A 82 1.27 -30.67 7.86
N GLY A 83 0.89 -30.88 6.59
CA GLY A 83 0.40 -32.18 6.12
C GLY A 83 1.41 -33.30 6.32
N ASN A 84 2.68 -33.06 6.00
CA ASN A 84 3.75 -34.03 6.24
C ASN A 84 3.94 -34.31 7.75
N MET A 85 3.85 -33.29 8.59
CA MET A 85 3.97 -33.45 10.04
C MET A 85 2.82 -34.29 10.61
N ASP A 86 1.59 -34.04 10.17
CA ASP A 86 0.40 -34.80 10.55
C ASP A 86 0.52 -36.28 10.18
N MET A 87 0.96 -36.58 8.95
CA MET A 87 1.21 -37.94 8.49
C MET A 87 2.27 -38.66 9.35
N VAL A 88 3.38 -37.97 9.66
CA VAL A 88 4.46 -38.53 10.48
C VAL A 88 3.99 -38.79 11.91
N ILE A 89 3.26 -37.85 12.51
CA ILE A 89 2.74 -38.01 13.89
C ILE A 89 1.78 -39.18 13.95
N THR A 90 0.81 -39.25 13.04
CA THR A 90 -0.16 -40.36 12.96
C THR A 90 0.55 -41.70 12.82
N THR A 91 1.48 -41.82 11.87
CA THR A 91 2.25 -43.06 11.67
C THR A 91 3.03 -43.49 12.92
N ARG A 92 3.68 -42.53 13.60
CA ARG A 92 4.43 -42.84 14.82
C ARG A 92 3.51 -43.22 15.98
N PHE A 93 2.35 -42.58 16.08
CA PHE A 93 1.37 -42.90 17.10
C PHE A 93 0.78 -44.30 16.90
N ASP A 94 0.43 -44.67 15.66
CA ASP A 94 -0.03 -46.02 15.31
C ASP A 94 1.02 -47.08 15.67
N ALA A 95 2.30 -46.81 15.35
CA ALA A 95 3.39 -47.71 15.70
C ALA A 95 3.57 -47.87 17.22
N LEU A 96 3.44 -46.77 17.98
CA LEU A 96 3.49 -46.79 19.44
C LEU A 96 2.30 -47.56 20.02
N GLN A 97 1.10 -47.34 19.50
CA GLN A 97 -0.11 -48.05 19.93
C GLN A 97 0.03 -49.56 19.70
N SER A 98 0.54 -49.98 18.54
CA SER A 98 0.81 -51.39 18.25
C SER A 98 1.87 -51.96 19.20
N HIS A 99 2.96 -51.23 19.47
CA HIS A 99 4.00 -51.68 20.37
C HIS A 99 3.50 -51.85 21.81
N VAL A 100 2.71 -50.90 22.31
CA VAL A 100 2.08 -50.97 23.64
C VAL A 100 1.13 -52.17 23.72
N GLY A 101 0.27 -52.37 22.72
CA GLY A 101 -0.63 -53.53 22.68
C GLY A 101 0.13 -54.86 22.74
N ASN A 102 1.23 -54.99 22.00
CA ASN A 102 2.07 -56.20 22.05
C ASN A 102 2.72 -56.44 23.42
N ILE A 103 3.04 -55.38 24.18
CA ILE A 103 3.57 -55.50 25.55
C ILE A 103 2.45 -55.94 26.50
N GLU A 104 1.26 -55.36 26.38
CA GLU A 104 0.09 -55.73 27.19
C GLU A 104 -0.31 -57.20 27.00
N GLU A 105 -0.18 -57.74 25.78
CA GLU A 105 -0.43 -59.17 25.51
C GLU A 105 0.62 -60.11 26.12
N GLN A 106 1.83 -59.62 26.41
CA GLN A 106 2.94 -60.41 26.95
C GLN A 106 3.02 -60.40 28.49
N LEU A 107 2.22 -59.56 29.16
CA LEU A 107 2.12 -59.43 30.63
C LEU A 107 0.99 -60.29 31.19
#